data_AF-A0A6I3V0R3-F1
#
_entry.id   AF-A0A6I3V0R3-F1
#
_cell.length_a   1.000
_cell.length_b   1.000
_cell.length_c   1.000
_cell.angle_alpha   90.00
_cell.angle_beta   90.00
_cell.angle_gamma   90.00
#
_symmetry.space_group_name_H-M   'P 1'
#
loop_
_entity.id
_entity.type
_entity.pdbx_description
1 polymer ?
#
loop_
_entity_poly.entity_id
_entity_poly.type
_entity_poly.pdbx_seq_one_letter_code
_entity_poly.pdbx_strand_id
1 'polypeptide(L)'
;INTLFTSNGQTPFTSLGFGLGTSRFAREIQKAILTIRIKGLGSEHRTAIFPKLIFTLKRGLNLEEGTPNYDIKQLALECATKRMYPDVLSYDK
;
A
#
# COMPACT_ATOMS: atom_id res chain seq x y z
N ILE A 1 11.64 8.68 0.81
CA ILE A 1 11.88 8.45 2.26
C ILE A 1 13.15 7.64 2.54
N ASN A 2 13.49 6.62 1.74
CA ASN A 2 14.62 5.71 2.02
C ASN A 2 16.02 6.33 1.81
N THR A 3 16.09 7.62 1.46
CA THR A 3 17.32 8.41 1.31
C THR A 3 17.43 9.53 2.35
N LEU A 4 16.43 9.64 3.24
CA LEU A 4 16.38 10.63 4.31
C LEU A 4 16.80 9.97 5.63
N PHE A 5 17.41 10.76 6.50
CA PHE A 5 17.83 10.33 7.82
C PHE A 5 17.18 11.18 8.90
N THR A 6 16.78 10.55 10.00
CA THR A 6 16.40 11.22 11.25
C THR A 6 17.62 11.79 11.96
N SER A 7 17.43 12.57 13.03
CA SER A 7 18.53 13.16 13.81
C SER A 7 19.49 12.13 14.42
N ASN A 8 19.04 10.89 14.64
CA ASN A 8 19.85 9.77 15.09
C ASN A 8 20.46 8.93 13.94
N GLY A 9 20.41 9.41 12.70
CA GLY A 9 21.06 8.77 11.54
C GLY A 9 20.38 7.52 10.99
N GLN A 10 19.11 7.25 11.35
CA GLN A 10 18.36 6.09 10.87
C GLN A 10 17.34 6.46 9.78
N THR A 11 16.89 5.46 9.02
CA THR A 11 15.74 5.65 8.12
C THR A 11 14.48 5.95 8.95
N PRO A 12 13.67 6.96 8.57
CA PRO A 12 12.47 7.31 9.33
C PRO A 12 11.42 6.19 9.32
N PHE A 13 10.91 5.87 10.50
CA PHE A 13 9.83 4.92 10.72
C PHE A 13 8.52 5.59 10.33
N THR A 14 7.94 5.18 9.21
CA THR A 14 6.75 5.83 8.64
C THR A 14 5.74 4.78 8.18
N SER A 15 4.46 5.13 8.27
CA SER A 15 3.34 4.30 7.82
C SER A 15 2.42 5.12 6.93
N LEU A 16 1.87 4.49 5.89
CA LEU A 16 0.87 5.07 5.00
C LEU A 16 -0.41 4.23 5.05
N GLY A 17 -1.50 4.85 5.49
CA GLY A 17 -2.84 4.26 5.48
C GLY A 17 -3.65 4.69 4.25
N PHE A 18 -4.28 3.74 3.57
CA PHE A 18 -5.12 3.98 2.39
C PHE A 18 -6.15 2.86 2.19
N GLY A 19 -7.06 3.00 1.21
CA GLY A 19 -8.03 1.94 0.87
C GLY A 19 -9.47 2.42 0.67
N LEU A 20 -9.83 3.53 1.31
CA LEU A 20 -11.22 4.02 1.36
C LEU A 20 -11.59 5.00 0.24
N GLY A 21 -10.61 5.56 -0.48
CA GLY A 21 -10.86 6.58 -1.50
C GLY A 21 -11.45 6.01 -2.79
N THR A 22 -12.54 6.61 -3.28
CA THR A 22 -13.25 6.19 -4.50
C THR A 22 -13.10 7.17 -5.67
N SER A 23 -12.66 8.40 -5.42
CA SER A 23 -12.44 9.37 -6.49
C SER A 23 -11.36 8.86 -7.44
N ARG A 24 -11.41 9.30 -8.70
CA ARG A 24 -10.42 8.93 -9.73
C ARG A 24 -8.99 9.09 -9.20
N PHE A 25 -8.65 10.25 -8.65
CA PHE A 25 -7.31 10.51 -8.14
C PHE A 25 -6.97 9.69 -6.90
N ALA A 26 -7.92 9.44 -6.01
CA ALA A 26 -7.67 8.57 -4.86
C ALA A 26 -7.37 7.13 -5.30
N ARG A 27 -8.06 6.63 -6.32
CA ARG A 27 -7.78 5.30 -6.91
C ARG A 27 -6.41 5.26 -7.58
N GLU A 28 -6.03 6.29 -8.33
CA GLU A 28 -4.70 6.37 -8.95
C GLU A 28 -3.57 6.44 -7.91
N ILE A 29 -3.75 7.18 -6.81
CA ILE A 29 -2.78 7.22 -5.71
C ILE A 29 -2.60 5.83 -5.08
N GLN A 30 -3.70 5.12 -4.82
CA GLN A 30 -3.65 3.77 -4.26
C GLN A 30 -2.90 2.80 -5.19
N LYS A 31 -3.20 2.83 -6.48
CA LYS A 31 -2.51 2.01 -7.50
C LYS A 31 -1.03 2.38 -7.58
N ALA A 32 -0.69 3.66 -7.60
CA ALA A 32 0.70 4.12 -7.66
C ALA A 32 1.52 3.63 -6.45
N ILE A 33 0.97 3.70 -5.24
CA ILE A 33 1.62 3.21 -4.01
C ILE A 33 1.96 1.71 -4.16
N LEU A 34 0.98 0.90 -4.56
CA LEU A 34 1.13 -0.55 -4.70
C LEU A 34 2.09 -0.91 -5.84
N THR A 35 1.97 -0.28 -7.01
CA THR A 35 2.84 -0.54 -8.16
C THR A 35 4.31 -0.18 -7.87
N ILE A 36 4.55 0.95 -7.19
CA ILE A 36 5.91 1.33 -6.77
C ILE A 36 6.47 0.33 -5.75
N ARG A 37 5.65 -0.11 -4.80
CA ARG A 37 6.04 -1.15 -3.83
C ARG A 37 6.42 -2.45 -4.54
N ILE A 38 5.58 -2.92 -5.47
CA ILE A 38 5.82 -4.13 -6.29
C ILE A 38 7.14 -4.01 -7.05
N LYS A 39 7.38 -2.86 -7.69
CA LYS A 39 8.62 -2.58 -8.43
C LYS A 39 9.86 -2.72 -7.54
N GLY A 40 9.77 -2.43 -6.25
CA GLY A 40 10.90 -2.57 -5.33
C GLY A 40 11.88 -1.39 -5.37
N LEU A 41 12.82 -1.39 -4.44
CA LEU A 41 13.74 -0.29 -4.18
C LEU A 41 15.12 -0.54 -4.81
N GLY A 42 15.64 0.48 -5.49
CA GLY A 42 16.98 0.44 -6.10
C GLY A 42 17.06 -0.40 -7.36
N SER A 43 18.27 -0.50 -7.92
CA SER A 43 18.57 -1.29 -9.12
C SER A 43 18.30 -2.79 -8.94
N GLU A 44 18.50 -3.29 -7.72
CA GLU A 44 18.26 -4.69 -7.38
C GLU A 44 16.79 -4.96 -7.00
N HIS A 45 15.92 -3.96 -7.07
CA HIS A 45 14.50 -4.11 -6.79
C HIS A 45 14.22 -4.79 -5.45
N ARG A 46 14.97 -4.43 -4.39
CA ARG A 46 14.83 -5.03 -3.06
C ARG A 46 13.51 -4.66 -2.40
N THR A 47 13.04 -5.49 -1.48
CA THR A 47 11.86 -5.16 -0.68
C THR A 47 12.21 -4.08 0.33
N ALA A 48 11.64 -2.88 0.16
CA ALA A 48 11.87 -1.77 1.09
C ALA A 48 11.18 -2.01 2.43
N ILE A 49 11.88 -1.72 3.54
CA ILE A 49 11.36 -1.89 4.90
C ILE A 49 10.29 -0.84 5.23
N PHE A 50 10.50 0.41 4.79
CA PHE A 50 9.58 1.52 5.00
C PHE A 50 9.20 2.23 3.69
N PRO A 51 8.03 2.89 3.62
CA PRO A 51 7.03 3.02 4.69
C PRO A 51 6.24 1.72 4.86
N LYS A 52 5.72 1.44 6.06
CA LYS A 52 4.68 0.40 6.20
C LYS A 52 3.48 0.83 5.37
N LEU A 53 2.84 -0.12 4.70
CA LEU A 53 1.60 0.14 3.97
C LEU A 53 0.46 -0.55 4.73
N ILE A 54 -0.59 0.21 5.03
CA ILE A 54 -1.78 -0.28 5.73
C ILE A 54 -2.97 -0.06 4.80
N PHE A 55 -3.53 -1.16 4.30
CA PHE A 55 -4.67 -1.17 3.39
C PHE A 55 -5.96 -1.49 4.15
N THR A 56 -6.87 -0.53 4.17
CA THR A 56 -8.15 -0.69 4.86
C THR A 56 -9.18 -1.38 3.96
N LEU A 57 -9.67 -2.54 4.38
CA LEU A 57 -10.76 -3.28 3.75
C LEU A 57 -12.12 -2.85 4.29
N LYS A 58 -13.08 -2.65 3.39
CA LYS A 58 -14.46 -2.26 3.70
C LYS A 58 -15.44 -2.99 2.78
N ARG A 59 -16.52 -3.53 3.35
CA ARG A 59 -17.62 -4.16 2.60
C ARG A 59 -18.31 -3.17 1.67
N GLY A 60 -18.69 -3.63 0.49
CA GLY A 60 -19.33 -2.81 -0.53
C GLY A 60 -18.38 -1.81 -1.21
N LEU A 61 -17.09 -1.84 -0.90
CA LEU A 61 -16.10 -0.94 -1.47
C LEU A 61 -14.95 -1.67 -2.16
N ASN A 62 -14.20 -2.45 -1.40
CA ASN A 62 -12.99 -3.11 -1.89
C ASN A 62 -12.87 -4.58 -1.45
N LEU A 63 -13.77 -5.07 -0.60
CA LEU A 63 -13.69 -6.43 -0.07
C LEU A 63 -14.22 -7.47 -1.06
N GLU A 64 -15.37 -7.22 -1.68
CA GLU A 64 -16.10 -8.18 -2.53
C GLU A 64 -15.96 -7.91 -4.03
N GLU A 65 -16.08 -8.97 -4.83
CA GLU A 65 -16.16 -8.86 -6.29
C GLU A 65 -17.31 -7.96 -6.73
N GLY A 66 -17.08 -7.19 -7.78
CA GLY A 66 -18.05 -6.21 -8.29
C GLY A 66 -18.09 -4.87 -7.52
N THR A 67 -17.35 -4.72 -6.42
CA THR A 67 -17.26 -3.44 -5.69
C THR A 67 -16.25 -2.47 -6.34
N PRO A 68 -16.43 -1.13 -6.17
CA PRO A 68 -15.69 -0.12 -6.93
C PRO A 68 -14.16 -0.22 -6.90
N ASN A 69 -13.59 -0.72 -5.80
CA ASN A 69 -12.16 -0.81 -5.54
C ASN A 69 -11.67 -2.27 -5.41
N TYR A 70 -12.46 -3.26 -5.85
CA TYR A 70 -12.02 -4.66 -5.83
C TYR A 70 -10.76 -4.90 -6.66
N ASP A 71 -10.61 -4.19 -7.78
CA ASP A 71 -9.39 -4.20 -8.60
C ASP A 71 -8.15 -3.77 -7.81
N ILE A 72 -8.30 -2.80 -6.90
CA ILE A 72 -7.22 -2.33 -6.03
C ILE A 72 -6.92 -3.37 -4.93
N LYS A 73 -7.92 -4.10 -4.42
CA LYS A 73 -7.69 -5.23 -3.51
C LYS A 73 -6.85 -6.32 -4.18
N GLN A 74 -7.13 -6.66 -5.44
CA GLN A 74 -6.32 -7.65 -6.19
C GLN A 74 -4.86 -7.19 -6.33
N LEU A 75 -4.65 -5.91 -6.65
CA LEU A 75 -3.31 -5.32 -6.70
C LEU A 75 -2.63 -5.31 -5.33
N ALA A 76 -3.37 -5.06 -4.25
CA ALA A 76 -2.86 -5.11 -2.89
C ALA A 76 -2.44 -6.53 -2.50
N LEU A 77 -3.20 -7.55 -2.90
CA LEU A 77 -2.84 -8.95 -2.70
C LEU A 77 -1.56 -9.32 -3.44
N GLU A 78 -1.45 -8.94 -4.72
CA GLU A 78 -0.22 -9.13 -5.50
C GLU A 78 0.98 -8.46 -4.80
N CYS A 79 0.80 -7.22 -4.36
CA CYS A 79 1.82 -6.48 -3.64
C CYS A 79 2.29 -7.21 -2.37
N ALA A 80 1.36 -7.71 -1.56
CA ALA A 80 1.68 -8.44 -0.32
C ALA A 80 2.44 -9.74 -0.60
N THR A 81 2.05 -10.51 -1.63
CA THR A 81 2.76 -11.76 -1.99
C THR A 81 4.21 -11.52 -2.43
N LYS A 82 4.49 -10.36 -3.04
CA LYS A 82 5.85 -10.02 -3.53
C LYS A 82 6.69 -9.28 -2.50
N ARG A 83 6.06 -8.50 -1.60
CA ARG A 83 6.73 -7.47 -0.80
C ARG A 83 6.30 -7.42 0.68
N MET A 84 5.56 -8.44 1.15
CA MET A 84 4.95 -8.57 2.49
C MET A 84 3.85 -7.55 2.79
N TYR A 85 4.08 -6.27 2.48
CA TYR A 85 3.08 -5.21 2.60
C TYR A 85 2.16 -5.12 1.36
N PRO A 86 0.91 -4.64 1.50
CA PRO A 86 0.34 -3.98 2.68
C PRO A 86 -0.18 -4.92 3.78
N ASP A 87 -0.08 -4.46 5.02
CA ASP A 87 -0.86 -4.98 6.15
C ASP A 87 -2.34 -4.60 5.94
N VAL A 88 -3.27 -5.40 6.48
CA VAL A 88 -4.70 -5.20 6.28
C VAL A 88 -5.39 -4.74 7.57
N LEU A 89 -6.25 -3.73 7.44
CA LEU A 89 -7.15 -3.26 8.50
C LEU A 89 -8.61 -3.52 8.10
N SER A 90 -9.38 -4.24 8.92
CA SER A 90 -10.84 -4.32 8.72
C SER A 90 -11.51 -3.02 9.17
N TYR A 91 -12.22 -2.35 8.28
CA TYR A 91 -12.94 -1.10 8.58
C TYR A 91 -14.23 -1.36 9.36
N ASP A 92 -14.96 -2.39 8.93
CA ASP A 92 -16.24 -2.75 9.54
C ASP A 92 -15.97 -3.64 10.77
N LYS A 93 -16.74 -3.40 11.83
CA LYS A 93 -16.74 -4.22 13.05
C LYS A 93 -17.32 -5.61 12.80
#